data_AF-A0A7S3T6M8-F1
#
_entry.id   AF-A0A7S3T6M8-F1
#
_cell.length_a   1.000
_cell.length_b   1.000
_cell.length_c   1.000
_cell.angle_alpha   90.00
_cell.angle_beta   90.00
_cell.angle_gamma   90.00
#
_symmetry.space_group_name_H-M   'P 1'
#
loop_
_entity.id
_entity.type
_entity.pdbx_description
1 polymer ?
#
loop_
_entity_poly.entity_id
_entity_poly.type
_entity_poly.pdbx_seq_one_letter_code
_entity_poly.pdbx_strand_id
1 'polypeptide(L)'
;NNDLLAVDRFSEGHTMSRSMRLAIRPFGVLGTRLTAIGAVKKVGQAPVPGFPIVDPAGLPFIRNGPRGASGASGEIYRWLGIADEESFPTPVREAITAPLQAALQYYGLHGCIHVAGPDFNGRGCSREEALGELTAAYGAVLRTFAGARLGGLRLLPI
;
A
#
# COMPACT_ATOMS: atom_id res chain seq x y z
N ASN A 1 -49.67 -33.46 19.65
CA ASN A 1 -48.60 -34.42 19.94
C ASN A 1 -48.00 -34.88 18.63
N ASN A 2 -46.97 -34.20 18.13
CA ASN A 2 -45.56 -34.22 18.55
C ASN A 2 -44.79 -35.33 17.83
N ASP A 3 -43.65 -34.90 17.28
CA ASP A 3 -42.51 -35.57 16.64
C ASP A 3 -42.56 -35.92 15.13
N LEU A 4 -41.77 -35.29 14.23
CA LEU A 4 -40.28 -35.21 14.10
C LEU A 4 -39.71 -36.58 13.65
N LEU A 5 -39.00 -36.80 12.53
CA LEU A 5 -38.11 -35.99 11.68
C LEU A 5 -38.09 -36.54 10.24
N ALA A 6 -38.27 -35.67 9.24
CA ALA A 6 -37.79 -35.91 7.87
C ALA A 6 -36.56 -35.04 7.63
N VAL A 7 -35.49 -35.71 7.25
CA VAL A 7 -34.15 -35.24 6.96
C VAL A 7 -34.07 -34.32 5.73
N ASP A 8 -32.96 -33.58 5.68
CA ASP A 8 -32.40 -32.82 4.56
C ASP A 8 -33.14 -31.57 4.08
N ARG A 9 -32.67 -30.42 4.60
CA ARG A 9 -32.45 -29.25 3.76
C ARG A 9 -31.05 -28.70 4.04
N PHE A 10 -30.14 -28.96 3.11
CA PHE A 10 -28.91 -28.22 2.98
C PHE A 10 -29.23 -26.73 2.92
N SER A 11 -28.81 -25.99 3.95
CA SER A 11 -28.80 -24.54 3.91
C SER A 11 -27.68 -24.10 2.97
N GLU A 12 -28.04 -23.71 1.74
CA GLU A 12 -27.13 -22.95 0.89
C GLU A 12 -26.80 -21.63 1.56
N GLY A 13 -25.66 -21.60 2.25
CA GLY A 13 -25.04 -20.38 2.73
C GLY A 13 -24.66 -19.52 1.53
N HIS A 14 -25.55 -18.62 1.13
CA HIS A 14 -25.19 -17.45 0.33
C HIS A 14 -24.10 -16.70 1.08
N THR A 15 -22.85 -16.95 0.71
CA THR A 15 -21.72 -16.13 1.15
C THR A 15 -21.94 -14.77 0.53
N MET A 16 -22.57 -13.87 1.28
CA MET A 16 -22.72 -12.47 0.93
C MET A 16 -21.32 -11.94 0.65
N SER A 17 -21.02 -11.72 -0.64
CA SER A 17 -19.82 -11.02 -1.07
C SER A 17 -19.78 -9.70 -0.32
N ARG A 18 -18.82 -9.59 0.61
CA ARG A 18 -18.65 -8.39 1.42
C ARG A 18 -18.26 -7.28 0.44
N SER A 19 -19.23 -6.44 0.07
CA SER A 19 -18.97 -5.35 -0.87
C SER A 19 -17.83 -4.48 -0.32
N MET A 20 -16.71 -4.43 -1.06
CA MET A 20 -15.58 -3.58 -0.71
C MET A 20 -16.01 -2.12 -0.95
N ARG A 21 -16.27 -1.38 0.13
CA ARG A 21 -16.55 0.05 0.03
C ARG A 21 -15.24 0.82 -0.06
N LEU A 22 -14.91 1.34 -1.25
CA LEU A 22 -13.81 2.27 -1.42
C LEU A 22 -14.26 3.68 -0.99
N ALA A 23 -13.76 4.15 0.15
CA ALA A 23 -13.99 5.51 0.62
C ALA A 23 -12.71 6.34 0.43
N ILE A 24 -12.69 7.19 -0.59
CA ILE A 24 -11.58 8.14 -0.77
C ILE A 24 -11.67 9.20 0.34
N ARG A 25 -10.55 9.41 1.05
CA ARG A 25 -10.47 10.39 2.14
C ARG A 25 -9.24 11.28 1.96
N PRO A 26 -9.37 12.61 2.12
CA PRO A 26 -8.31 13.57 1.83
C PRO A 26 -7.24 13.70 2.94
N PHE A 27 -6.95 12.62 3.68
CA PHE A 27 -6.11 12.67 4.88
C PHE A 27 -4.65 13.04 4.61
N GLY A 28 -4.19 12.94 3.36
CA GLY A 28 -2.76 12.86 3.09
C GLY A 28 -2.16 11.60 3.71
N VAL A 29 -0.87 11.39 3.50
CA VAL A 29 -0.20 10.13 3.86
C VAL A 29 -0.11 10.01 5.37
N LEU A 30 0.58 10.97 5.97
CA LEU A 30 0.85 11.06 7.40
C LEU A 30 -0.13 11.98 8.14
N GLY A 31 -1.29 12.27 7.53
CA GLY A 31 -2.18 13.33 8.03
C GLY A 31 -1.79 14.73 7.53
N THR A 32 -0.84 14.83 6.59
CA THR A 32 -0.28 16.09 6.09
C THR A 32 -0.37 16.19 4.57
N ARG A 33 -0.39 17.42 4.05
CA ARG A 33 -0.43 17.74 2.62
C ARG A 33 0.50 18.92 2.31
N LEU A 34 1.17 18.86 1.17
CA LEU A 34 1.88 20.00 0.60
C LEU A 34 0.88 20.96 -0.07
N THR A 35 0.90 22.23 0.29
CA THR A 35 0.07 23.26 -0.35
C THR A 35 0.72 23.74 -1.65
N ALA A 36 -0.04 24.47 -2.49
CA ALA A 36 0.47 25.05 -3.74
C ALA A 36 1.66 26.01 -3.53
N ILE A 37 1.83 26.56 -2.33
CA ILE A 37 2.94 27.43 -1.95
C ILE A 37 4.10 26.68 -1.27
N GLY A 38 4.09 25.34 -1.31
CA GLY A 38 5.14 24.50 -0.72
C GLY A 38 5.09 24.32 0.79
N ALA A 39 4.03 24.79 1.48
CA ALA A 39 3.90 24.62 2.92
C ALA A 39 3.28 23.26 3.28
N VAL A 40 3.79 22.60 4.33
CA VAL A 40 3.19 21.38 4.87
C VAL A 40 2.06 21.73 5.83
N LYS A 41 0.83 21.29 5.52
CA LYS A 41 -0.36 21.51 6.36
C LYS A 41 -0.89 20.20 6.92
N LYS A 42 -1.22 20.16 8.21
CA LYS A 42 -1.95 19.04 8.83
C LYS A 42 -3.41 19.08 8.38
N VAL A 43 -3.87 18.02 7.71
CA VAL A 43 -5.21 17.88 7.11
C VAL A 43 -5.95 16.64 7.61
N GLY A 44 -5.31 15.81 8.45
CA GLY A 44 -5.91 14.62 9.02
C GLY A 44 -5.11 14.06 10.20
N GLN A 45 -5.58 12.93 10.73
CA GLN A 45 -4.85 12.16 11.73
C GLN A 45 -3.73 11.36 11.07
N ALA A 46 -2.64 11.11 11.81
CA ALA A 46 -1.61 10.17 11.40
C ALA A 46 -2.20 8.74 11.19
N PRO A 47 -1.51 7.86 10.45
CA PRO A 47 -1.93 6.47 10.32
C PRO A 47 -1.99 5.80 11.69
N VAL A 48 -3.12 5.13 11.97
CA VAL A 48 -3.31 4.35 13.19
C VAL A 48 -2.92 2.88 12.94
N PRO A 49 -2.59 2.11 13.99
CA PRO A 49 -2.32 0.68 13.83
C PRO A 49 -3.44 -0.04 13.07
N GLY A 50 -3.07 -0.96 12.18
CA GLY A 50 -4.02 -1.70 11.33
C GLY A 50 -4.46 -0.98 10.04
N PHE A 51 -3.95 0.24 9.79
CA PHE A 51 -4.18 0.99 8.55
C PHE A 51 -2.84 1.27 7.85
N PRO A 52 -2.35 0.35 7.01
CA PRO A 52 -1.09 0.55 6.32
C PRO A 52 -1.14 1.74 5.37
N ILE A 53 0.03 2.32 5.16
CA ILE A 53 0.28 3.31 4.12
C ILE A 53 1.01 2.68 2.94
N VAL A 54 0.85 3.26 1.75
CA VAL A 54 1.63 2.86 0.57
C VAL A 54 2.84 3.76 0.42
N ASP A 55 3.99 3.16 0.18
CA ASP A 55 5.23 3.86 -0.16
C ASP A 55 5.59 3.61 -1.64
N PRO A 56 5.54 4.64 -2.51
CA PRO A 56 5.99 4.55 -3.90
C PRO A 56 7.52 4.56 -3.96
N ALA A 57 8.14 3.50 -3.46
CA ALA A 57 9.56 3.37 -3.31
C ALA A 57 10.27 3.38 -4.66
N GLY A 58 11.37 4.14 -4.75
CA GLY A 58 12.31 3.95 -5.85
C GLY A 58 13.01 2.60 -5.71
N LEU A 59 13.02 1.81 -6.79
CA LEU A 59 13.73 0.51 -6.80
C LEU A 59 15.21 0.60 -6.36
N PRO A 60 15.96 1.69 -6.67
CA PRO A 60 17.30 1.88 -6.11
C PRO A 60 17.35 1.93 -4.58
N PHE A 61 16.36 2.56 -3.92
CA PHE A 61 16.28 2.61 -2.45
C PHE A 61 15.93 1.26 -1.85
N ILE A 62 15.03 0.49 -2.48
CA ILE A 62 14.75 -0.89 -2.05
C ILE A 62 16.03 -1.73 -2.05
N ARG A 63 16.87 -1.60 -3.09
CA ARG A 63 18.10 -2.38 -3.25
C ARG A 63 19.23 -1.92 -2.31
N ASN A 64 19.42 -0.60 -2.20
CA ASN A 64 20.60 -0.01 -1.56
C ASN A 64 20.34 0.57 -0.16
N GLY A 65 19.08 0.58 0.27
CA GLY A 65 18.65 1.14 1.55
C GLY A 65 17.87 2.46 1.43
N PRO A 66 17.12 2.83 2.47
CA PRO A 66 16.23 3.99 2.49
C PRO A 66 16.95 5.35 2.59
N ARG A 67 18.24 5.36 2.92
CA ARG A 67 19.00 6.58 3.17
C ARG A 67 19.04 7.50 1.97
N GLY A 68 18.80 8.79 2.21
CA GLY A 68 18.84 9.84 1.19
C GLY A 68 17.55 9.97 0.36
N ALA A 69 16.52 9.17 0.64
CA ALA A 69 15.22 9.35 0.00
C ALA A 69 14.59 10.69 0.38
N SER A 70 13.98 11.34 -0.62
CA SER A 70 13.28 12.61 -0.50
C SER A 70 11.80 12.45 -0.87
N GLY A 71 11.06 13.56 -0.93
CA GLY A 71 9.65 13.54 -1.30
C GLY A 71 8.80 12.69 -0.35
N ALA A 72 7.78 12.02 -0.90
CA ALA A 72 6.84 11.25 -0.10
C ALA A 72 7.51 10.06 0.62
N SER A 73 8.34 9.28 -0.08
CA SER A 73 9.05 8.14 0.49
C SER A 73 10.01 8.55 1.61
N GLY A 74 10.75 9.66 1.45
CA GLY A 74 11.63 10.18 2.50
C GLY A 74 10.87 10.54 3.79
N GLU A 75 9.68 11.16 3.68
CA GLU A 75 8.83 11.42 4.85
C GLU A 75 8.29 10.15 5.49
N ILE A 76 7.93 9.15 4.68
CA ILE A 76 7.50 7.84 5.16
C ILE A 76 8.64 7.17 5.94
N TYR A 77 9.88 7.19 5.43
CA TYR A 77 11.01 6.54 6.09
C TYR A 77 11.36 7.19 7.41
N ARG A 78 11.28 8.53 7.50
CA ARG A 78 11.40 9.25 8.78
C ARG A 78 10.32 8.83 9.77
N TRP A 79 9.07 8.75 9.32
CA TRP A 79 7.95 8.35 10.17
C TRP A 79 8.05 6.90 10.64
N LEU A 80 8.52 5.98 9.79
CA LEU A 80 8.76 4.58 10.13
C LEU A 80 10.01 4.38 11.02
N GLY A 81 10.86 5.40 11.16
CA GLY A 81 12.13 5.31 11.88
C GLY A 81 13.22 4.56 11.12
N ILE A 82 13.11 4.45 9.79
CA ILE A 82 14.07 3.70 8.95
C ILE A 82 14.95 4.60 8.08
N ALA A 83 14.82 5.92 8.15
CA ALA A 83 15.50 6.85 7.23
C ALA A 83 17.03 6.70 7.20
N ASP A 84 17.64 6.25 8.29
CA ASP A 84 19.09 6.11 8.43
C ASP A 84 19.58 4.66 8.33
N GLU A 85 18.67 3.70 8.14
CA GLU A 85 19.00 2.28 8.02
C GLU A 85 19.86 1.99 6.78
N GLU A 86 20.75 1.02 6.91
CA GLU A 86 21.65 0.61 5.81
C GLU A 86 20.88 -0.16 4.73
N SER A 87 19.84 -0.90 5.10
CA SER A 87 19.06 -1.69 4.15
C SER A 87 17.61 -1.85 4.59
N PHE A 88 16.73 -2.07 3.62
CA PHE A 88 15.38 -2.56 3.90
C PHE A 88 15.43 -3.98 4.49
N PRO A 89 14.42 -4.38 5.30
CA PRO A 89 14.30 -5.75 5.77
C PRO A 89 14.39 -6.76 4.62
N THR A 90 15.06 -7.89 4.86
CA THR A 90 15.24 -8.96 3.86
C THR A 90 13.94 -9.35 3.14
N PRO A 91 12.79 -9.54 3.81
CA PRO A 91 11.54 -9.87 3.13
C PRO A 91 11.10 -8.84 2.08
N VAL A 92 11.37 -7.54 2.31
CA VAL A 92 11.04 -6.48 1.35
C VAL A 92 11.94 -6.56 0.12
N ARG A 93 13.25 -6.75 0.34
CA ARG A 93 14.26 -6.82 -0.74
C ARG A 93 14.07 -8.04 -1.64
N GLU A 94 13.72 -9.17 -1.05
CA GLU A 94 13.46 -10.42 -1.79
C GLU A 94 12.14 -10.37 -2.56
N ALA A 95 11.12 -9.72 -2.00
CA ALA A 95 9.82 -9.60 -2.65
C ALA A 95 9.77 -8.54 -3.77
N ILE A 96 10.57 -7.47 -3.66
CA ILE A 96 10.59 -6.35 -4.62
C ILE A 96 11.95 -6.31 -5.31
N THR A 97 12.09 -7.12 -6.36
CA THR A 97 13.30 -7.27 -7.17
C THR A 97 13.25 -6.47 -8.47
N ALA A 98 12.04 -6.12 -8.93
CA ALA A 98 11.76 -5.40 -10.15
C ALA A 98 10.62 -4.38 -9.95
N PRO A 99 10.42 -3.44 -10.89
CA PRO A 99 9.24 -2.57 -10.89
C PRO A 99 7.93 -3.39 -10.86
N LEU A 100 6.85 -2.72 -10.46
CA LEU A 100 5.47 -3.23 -10.41
C LEU A 100 5.20 -4.29 -9.32
N GLN A 101 6.17 -4.49 -8.43
CA GLN A 101 6.08 -5.41 -7.29
C GLN A 101 5.83 -4.65 -5.99
N ALA A 102 5.14 -5.30 -5.04
CA ALA A 102 4.82 -4.71 -3.75
C ALA A 102 4.99 -5.73 -2.61
N ALA A 103 5.31 -5.23 -1.42
CA ALA A 103 5.47 -6.04 -0.21
C ALA A 103 4.96 -5.29 1.01
N LEU A 104 4.21 -5.99 1.88
CA LEU A 104 3.82 -5.47 3.18
C LEU A 104 4.91 -5.76 4.21
N GLN A 105 5.35 -4.73 4.91
CA GLN A 105 6.27 -4.81 6.03
C GLN A 105 5.70 -4.07 7.23
N TYR A 106 5.89 -4.63 8.42
CA TYR A 106 5.59 -3.95 9.68
C TYR A 106 6.88 -3.44 10.32
N TYR A 107 6.85 -2.17 10.72
CA TYR A 107 7.89 -1.51 11.52
C TYR A 107 7.26 -1.16 12.86
N GLY A 108 7.41 -2.06 13.84
CA GLY A 108 6.61 -2.03 15.06
C GLY A 108 5.11 -2.20 14.75
N LEU A 109 4.28 -1.24 15.16
CA LEU A 109 2.82 -1.25 14.92
C LEU A 109 2.42 -0.63 13.58
N HIS A 110 3.39 -0.11 12.81
CA HIS A 110 3.15 0.62 11.57
C HIS A 110 3.31 -0.31 10.38
N GLY A 111 2.21 -0.56 9.66
CA GLY A 111 2.24 -1.29 8.39
C GLY A 111 2.58 -0.36 7.24
N CYS A 112 3.47 -0.79 6.34
CA CYS A 112 3.77 -0.11 5.10
C CYS A 112 3.78 -1.11 3.95
N ILE A 113 3.04 -0.83 2.88
CA ILE A 113 3.15 -1.54 1.62
C ILE A 113 4.13 -0.74 0.75
N HIS A 114 5.36 -1.23 0.65
CA HIS A 114 6.33 -0.70 -0.30
C HIS A 114 5.96 -1.22 -1.69
N VAL A 115 5.97 -0.34 -2.69
CA VAL A 115 5.76 -0.70 -4.10
C VAL A 115 6.82 -0.02 -4.95
N ALA A 116 7.49 -0.78 -5.82
CA ALA A 116 8.35 -0.19 -6.85
C ALA A 116 7.48 0.25 -8.02
N GLY A 117 7.28 1.55 -8.21
CA GLY A 117 6.55 2.10 -9.36
C GLY A 117 7.30 1.91 -10.68
N PRO A 118 6.63 2.09 -11.83
CA PRO A 118 7.33 2.19 -13.11
C PRO A 118 8.21 3.44 -13.15
N ASP A 119 9.38 3.34 -13.79
CA ASP A 119 10.22 4.49 -14.10
C ASP A 119 10.01 4.88 -15.57
N PHE A 120 9.44 6.06 -15.78
CA PHE A 120 9.21 6.61 -17.12
C PHE A 120 10.32 7.60 -17.54
N ASN A 121 11.31 7.86 -16.70
CA ASN A 121 12.39 8.77 -17.04
C ASN A 121 13.27 8.17 -18.14
N GLY A 122 13.55 8.95 -19.19
CA GLY A 122 14.47 8.55 -20.26
C GLY A 122 13.99 7.41 -21.17
N ARG A 123 12.74 6.94 -21.00
CA ARG A 123 12.13 5.91 -21.84
C ARG A 123 10.95 6.48 -22.62
N GLY A 124 10.94 6.26 -23.94
CA GLY A 124 9.73 6.46 -24.74
C GLY A 124 8.66 5.47 -24.32
N CYS A 125 7.53 5.97 -23.81
CA CYS A 125 6.44 5.17 -23.29
C CYS A 125 5.12 5.72 -23.84
N SER A 126 4.34 4.86 -24.50
CA SER A 126 2.99 5.22 -24.90
C SER A 126 2.07 5.33 -23.69
N ARG A 127 0.95 6.03 -23.85
CA ARG A 127 -0.06 6.12 -22.79
C ARG A 127 -0.60 4.75 -22.39
N GLU A 128 -0.73 3.83 -23.36
CA GLU A 128 -1.25 2.49 -23.11
C GLU A 128 -0.27 1.65 -22.28
N GLU A 129 1.02 1.70 -22.61
CA GLU A 129 2.07 1.05 -21.82
C GLU A 129 2.13 1.62 -20.40
N ALA A 130 2.15 2.95 -20.26
CA ALA A 130 2.16 3.61 -18.96
C ALA A 130 0.94 3.21 -18.11
N LEU A 131 -0.24 3.14 -18.73
CA LEU A 131 -1.46 2.71 -18.05
C LEU A 131 -1.39 1.23 -17.65
N GLY A 132 -0.87 0.36 -18.50
CA GLY A 132 -0.67 -1.06 -18.20
C GLY A 132 0.27 -1.27 -17.01
N GLU A 133 1.39 -0.56 -17.00
CA GLU A 133 2.37 -0.63 -15.92
C GLU A 133 1.82 -0.07 -14.59
N LEU A 134 1.19 1.10 -14.61
CA LEU A 134 0.52 1.63 -13.41
C LEU A 134 -0.57 0.68 -12.91
N THR A 135 -1.36 0.09 -13.81
CA THR A 135 -2.37 -0.91 -13.45
C THR A 135 -1.75 -2.11 -12.74
N ALA A 136 -0.61 -2.59 -13.22
CA ALA A 136 0.11 -3.68 -12.58
C ALA A 136 0.62 -3.30 -11.18
N ALA A 137 1.20 -2.11 -11.02
CA ALA A 137 1.69 -1.60 -9.72
C ALA A 137 0.56 -1.43 -8.69
N TYR A 138 -0.53 -0.75 -9.06
CA TYR A 138 -1.72 -0.65 -8.19
C TYR A 138 -2.32 -2.02 -7.90
N GLY A 139 -2.35 -2.92 -8.89
CA GLY A 139 -2.80 -4.30 -8.71
C GLY A 139 -1.97 -5.08 -7.68
N ALA A 140 -0.64 -4.92 -7.68
CA ALA A 140 0.25 -5.54 -6.70
C ALA A 140 -0.04 -5.03 -5.28
N VAL A 141 -0.23 -3.72 -5.11
CA VAL A 141 -0.62 -3.11 -3.83
C VAL A 141 -1.95 -3.67 -3.33
N LEU A 142 -2.98 -3.70 -4.19
CA LEU A 142 -4.31 -4.13 -3.81
C LEU A 142 -4.36 -5.63 -3.47
N ARG A 143 -3.62 -6.49 -4.19
CA ARG A 143 -3.49 -7.91 -3.85
C ARG A 143 -2.80 -8.11 -2.50
N THR A 144 -1.71 -7.37 -2.26
CA THR A 144 -0.98 -7.40 -0.99
C THR A 144 -1.88 -6.98 0.17
N PHE A 145 -2.63 -5.89 0.01
CA PHE A 145 -3.57 -5.41 1.01
C PHE A 145 -4.71 -6.40 1.28
N ALA A 146 -5.30 -6.96 0.22
CA ALA A 146 -6.39 -7.92 0.33
C ALA A 146 -5.96 -9.20 1.08
N GLY A 147 -4.73 -9.67 0.87
CA GLY A 147 -4.17 -10.83 1.56
C GLY A 147 -3.97 -10.61 3.07
N ALA A 148 -3.71 -9.38 3.50
CA ALA A 148 -3.42 -9.05 4.90
C ALA A 148 -4.68 -8.86 5.78
N ARG A 149 -5.89 -8.79 5.20
CA ARG A 149 -7.18 -8.66 5.90
C ARG A 149 -7.25 -7.46 6.86
N LEU A 150 -6.71 -6.31 6.45
CA LEU A 150 -6.58 -5.09 7.25
C LEU A 150 -7.82 -4.18 7.16
N GLY A 151 -7.93 -3.21 8.08
CA GLY A 151 -9.13 -2.36 8.24
C GLY A 151 -9.29 -1.27 7.18
N GLY A 152 -8.19 -0.87 6.53
CA GLY A 152 -8.20 0.14 5.47
C GLY A 152 -6.79 0.44 4.96
N LEU A 153 -6.69 1.11 3.82
CA LEU A 153 -5.43 1.45 3.17
C LEU A 153 -5.34 2.95 2.93
N ARG A 154 -4.19 3.57 3.22
CA ARG A 154 -3.88 4.93 2.77
C ARG A 154 -2.98 4.85 1.54
N LEU A 155 -3.58 5.06 0.38
CA LEU A 155 -2.93 4.94 -0.92
C LEU A 155 -2.38 6.30 -1.38
N LEU A 156 -1.11 6.31 -1.77
CA LEU A 156 -0.48 7.42 -2.47
C LEU A 156 -0.61 7.20 -3.97
N PRO A 157 -0.52 8.27 -4.78
CA PRO A 157 -0.15 8.12 -6.18
C PRO A 157 1.18 7.35 -6.26
N ILE A 158 1.16 6.25 -7.02
CA ILE A 158 2.34 5.51 -7.48
C ILE A 158 2.86 6.19 -8.74
#